data_AF-A0A803R258-F1
#
_entry.id   AF-A0A803R258-F1
#
_cell.length_a   1.000
_cell.length_b   1.000
_cell.length_c   1.000
_cell.angle_alpha   90.00
_cell.angle_beta   90.00
_cell.angle_gamma   90.00
#
_symmetry.space_group_name_H-M   'P 1'
#
loop_
_entity.id
_entity.type
_entity.pdbx_description
1 polymer ?
#
loop_
_entity_poly.entity_id
_entity_poly.type
_entity_poly.pdbx_seq_one_letter_code
_entity_poly.pdbx_strand_id
1 'polypeptide(L)'
;MKEMLQQIVSILYTDWEVQDQLLVSWLLSSMTESLLTRMVGCNTSHQIWNALEKHFTLKVSSKILEFRTKLQNLKKGSLSLNDYLLKVKQTVDLLASVGEVLSDRDHVAAIFKGLPSEYDTFGISSNTRIENYTVGEIEALLLASESRIEKSSKEIDYSANFTTSEFDPVAEANLAFRRFRKQQYGGRGGQSLSNNGQNQFSNRSYMRTNDTAPIQNFGGGRGNFFHK
;
A
#
# COMPACT_ATOMS: atom_id res chain seq x y z
N MET A 1 -32.86 56.73 -41.78
CA MET A 1 -33.12 55.73 -40.72
C MET A 1 -32.15 54.55 -40.79
N LYS A 2 -32.11 53.74 -41.86
CA LYS A 2 -31.15 52.61 -41.98
C LYS A 2 -29.67 53.02 -41.79
N GLU A 3 -29.24 54.10 -42.45
CA GLU A 3 -27.85 54.58 -42.38
C GLU A 3 -27.44 55.01 -40.95
N MET A 4 -28.32 55.71 -40.23
CA MET A 4 -28.08 56.07 -38.82
C MET A 4 -27.90 54.85 -37.92
N LEU A 5 -28.72 53.81 -38.10
CA LEU A 5 -28.59 52.57 -37.33
C LEU A 5 -27.26 51.85 -37.64
N GLN A 6 -26.86 51.82 -38.91
CA GLN A 6 -25.58 51.24 -39.32
C GLN A 6 -24.39 52.00 -38.76
N GLN A 7 -24.47 53.34 -38.68
CA GLN A 7 -23.46 54.19 -38.08
C GLN A 7 -23.37 54.01 -36.56
N ILE A 8 -24.50 53.89 -35.85
CA ILE A 8 -24.53 53.58 -34.41
C ILE A 8 -23.92 52.20 -34.13
N VAL A 9 -24.28 51.17 -34.91
CA VAL A 9 -23.71 49.82 -34.77
C VAL A 9 -22.19 49.85 -34.99
N SER A 10 -21.70 50.63 -35.95
CA SER A 10 -20.25 50.79 -36.18
C SER A 10 -19.53 51.43 -34.98
N ILE A 11 -20.13 52.43 -34.34
CA ILE A 11 -19.55 53.11 -33.17
C ILE A 11 -19.49 52.14 -31.97
N LEU A 12 -20.59 51.43 -31.70
CA LEU A 12 -20.65 50.44 -30.62
C LEU A 12 -19.66 49.29 -30.84
N TYR A 13 -19.42 48.88 -32.09
CA TYR A 13 -18.40 47.89 -32.42
C TYR A 13 -16.97 48.41 -32.15
N THR A 14 -16.66 49.67 -32.53
CA THR A 14 -15.35 50.26 -32.23
C THR A 14 -15.10 50.45 -30.74
N ASP A 15 -16.12 50.82 -29.97
CA ASP A 15 -16.01 50.95 -28.50
C ASP A 15 -15.76 49.58 -27.85
N TRP A 16 -16.46 48.52 -28.31
CA TRP A 16 -16.22 47.14 -27.88
C TRP A 16 -14.81 46.66 -28.22
N GLU A 17 -14.32 46.91 -29.44
CA GLU A 17 -12.98 46.49 -29.87
C GLU A 17 -11.89 47.15 -29.00
N VAL A 18 -12.02 48.45 -28.69
CA VAL A 18 -11.09 49.15 -27.78
C VAL A 18 -11.10 48.53 -26.38
N GLN A 19 -12.27 48.17 -25.85
CA GLN A 19 -12.39 47.51 -24.55
C GLN A 19 -11.79 46.10 -24.56
N ASP A 20 -12.02 45.31 -25.62
CA ASP A 20 -11.48 43.96 -25.74
C ASP A 20 -9.95 43.97 -25.86
N GLN A 21 -9.38 44.87 -26.67
CA GLN A 21 -7.93 45.01 -26.80
C GLN A 21 -7.25 45.51 -25.50
N LEU A 22 -7.93 46.35 -24.71
CA LEU A 22 -7.47 46.69 -23.36
C LEU A 22 -7.42 45.46 -22.45
N LEU A 23 -8.47 44.63 -22.45
CA LEU A 23 -8.51 43.37 -21.70
C LEU A 23 -7.46 42.37 -22.18
N VAL A 24 -7.22 42.25 -23.49
CA VAL A 24 -6.12 41.45 -24.08
C VAL A 24 -4.78 41.90 -23.51
N SER A 25 -4.48 43.20 -23.57
CA SER A 25 -3.19 43.74 -23.09
C SER A 25 -3.00 43.49 -21.59
N TRP A 26 -4.04 43.67 -20.79
CA TRP A 26 -4.02 43.44 -19.34
C TRP A 26 -3.83 41.96 -19.01
N LEU A 27 -4.63 41.08 -19.62
CA LEU A 27 -4.53 39.62 -19.43
C LEU A 27 -3.11 39.15 -19.78
N LEU A 28 -2.58 39.49 -20.95
CA LEU A 28 -1.23 39.10 -21.35
C LEU A 28 -0.17 39.65 -20.37
N SER A 29 -0.27 40.92 -19.94
CA SER A 29 0.67 41.50 -18.98
C SER A 29 0.70 40.80 -17.61
N SER A 30 -0.39 40.13 -17.22
CA SER A 30 -0.51 39.40 -15.96
C SER A 30 0.07 37.97 -15.98
N MET A 31 0.46 37.46 -17.16
CA MET A 31 0.85 36.07 -17.35
C MET A 31 2.37 35.85 -17.31
N THR A 32 2.76 34.65 -16.89
CA THR A 32 4.11 34.13 -17.08
C THR A 32 4.39 33.86 -18.56
N GLU A 33 5.66 33.96 -18.99
CA GLU A 33 6.11 33.70 -20.36
C GLU A 33 5.69 32.31 -20.91
N SER A 34 5.68 31.30 -20.04
CA SER A 34 5.20 29.94 -20.34
C SER A 34 3.70 29.83 -20.62
N LEU A 35 2.89 30.80 -20.22
CA LEU A 35 1.48 30.93 -20.59
C LEU A 35 1.31 31.81 -21.83
N LEU A 36 2.08 32.90 -21.94
CA LEU A 36 2.08 33.79 -23.11
C LEU A 36 2.34 33.05 -24.43
N THR A 37 3.34 32.16 -24.44
CA THR A 37 3.65 31.30 -25.61
C THR A 37 2.50 30.39 -26.04
N ARG A 38 1.52 30.12 -25.15
CA ARG A 38 0.30 29.34 -25.44
C ARG A 38 -0.87 30.22 -25.95
N MET A 39 -0.82 31.53 -25.71
CA MET A 39 -1.85 32.50 -26.16
C MET A 39 -1.55 33.09 -27.56
N VAL A 40 -0.46 32.67 -28.21
CA VAL A 40 -0.09 33.13 -29.56
C VAL A 40 -1.19 32.75 -30.56
N GLY A 41 -1.74 33.73 -31.26
CA GLY A 41 -2.86 33.57 -32.19
C GLY A 41 -4.24 33.71 -31.57
N CYS A 42 -4.34 34.11 -30.30
CA CYS A 42 -5.58 34.64 -29.73
C CYS A 42 -5.65 36.16 -29.97
N ASN A 43 -6.70 36.61 -30.66
CA ASN A 43 -6.89 38.01 -31.07
C ASN A 43 -7.88 38.78 -30.18
N THR A 44 -8.67 38.06 -29.37
CA THR A 44 -9.67 38.67 -28.47
C THR A 44 -9.54 38.17 -27.04
N SER A 45 -10.02 38.97 -26.08
CA SER A 45 -9.97 38.64 -24.65
C SER A 45 -10.71 37.33 -24.34
N HIS A 46 -11.81 37.08 -25.04
CA HIS A 46 -12.59 35.84 -24.95
C HIS A 46 -11.79 34.60 -25.41
N GLN A 47 -11.01 34.70 -26.49
CA GLN A 47 -10.17 33.59 -26.95
C GLN A 47 -9.08 33.26 -25.94
N ILE A 48 -8.43 34.29 -25.38
CA ILE A 48 -7.43 34.16 -24.31
C ILE A 48 -8.06 33.50 -23.07
N TRP A 49 -9.22 33.98 -22.64
CA TRP A 49 -9.92 33.44 -21.48
C TRP A 49 -10.27 31.95 -21.65
N ASN A 50 -10.86 31.56 -22.79
CA ASN A 50 -11.20 30.16 -23.07
C ASN A 50 -9.94 29.27 -23.12
N ALA A 51 -8.82 29.78 -23.64
CA ALA A 51 -7.56 29.06 -23.68
C ALA A 51 -6.94 28.86 -22.28
N LEU A 52 -7.04 29.87 -21.41
CA LEU A 52 -6.66 29.79 -19.99
C LEU A 52 -7.55 28.79 -19.24
N GLU A 53 -8.87 28.94 -19.35
CA GLU A 53 -9.87 28.08 -18.69
C GLU A 53 -9.63 26.62 -19.05
N LYS A 54 -9.48 26.31 -20.35
CA LYS A 54 -9.16 24.95 -20.82
C LYS A 54 -7.83 24.44 -20.26
N HIS A 55 -6.79 25.26 -20.24
CA HIS A 55 -5.48 24.88 -19.72
C HIS A 55 -5.50 24.59 -18.22
N PHE A 56 -6.11 25.48 -17.42
CA PHE A 56 -6.19 25.31 -15.97
C PHE A 56 -7.16 24.20 -15.58
N THR A 57 -8.29 24.02 -16.27
CA THR A 57 -9.20 22.88 -16.08
C THR A 57 -8.45 21.56 -16.24
N LEU A 58 -7.76 21.36 -17.37
CA LEU A 58 -6.97 20.14 -17.61
C LEU A 58 -5.89 19.93 -16.54
N LYS A 59 -5.20 20.99 -16.12
CA LYS A 59 -4.17 20.93 -15.07
C LYS A 59 -4.74 20.56 -13.70
N VAL A 60 -5.88 21.13 -13.32
CA VAL A 60 -6.59 20.83 -12.06
C VAL A 60 -7.13 19.41 -12.09
N SER A 61 -7.79 18.98 -13.17
CA SER A 61 -8.25 17.59 -13.33
C SER A 61 -7.10 16.58 -13.25
N SER A 62 -5.94 16.89 -13.82
CA SER A 62 -4.74 16.04 -13.69
C SER A 62 -4.25 15.96 -12.25
N LYS A 63 -4.31 17.05 -11.47
CA LYS A 63 -3.90 17.06 -10.06
C LYS A 63 -4.89 16.35 -9.15
N ILE A 64 -6.19 16.50 -9.40
CA ILE A 64 -7.26 15.70 -8.78
C ILE A 64 -6.99 14.20 -8.97
N LEU A 65 -6.72 13.77 -10.21
CA LEU A 65 -6.44 12.36 -10.49
C LEU A 65 -5.17 11.87 -9.78
N GLU A 66 -4.08 12.64 -9.85
CA GLU A 66 -2.82 12.35 -9.15
C GLU A 66 -3.03 12.15 -7.64
N PHE A 67 -3.75 13.06 -6.98
CA PHE A 67 -4.00 12.99 -5.55
C PHE A 67 -4.98 11.86 -5.18
N ARG A 68 -6.01 11.59 -5.98
CA ARG A 68 -6.89 10.42 -5.80
C ARG A 68 -6.12 9.11 -5.92
N THR A 69 -5.27 8.96 -6.94
CA THR A 69 -4.42 7.77 -7.09
C THR A 69 -3.41 7.65 -5.95
N LYS A 70 -2.81 8.75 -5.51
CA LYS A 70 -1.92 8.79 -4.33
C LYS A 70 -2.64 8.31 -3.07
N LEU A 71 -3.86 8.80 -2.81
CA LEU A 71 -4.68 8.42 -1.66
C LEU A 71 -5.07 6.93 -1.70
N GLN A 72 -5.51 6.43 -2.86
CA GLN A 72 -5.92 5.03 -3.04
C GLN A 72 -4.76 4.03 -2.88
N ASN A 73 -3.55 4.45 -3.26
CA ASN A 73 -2.33 3.64 -3.16
C ASN A 73 -1.58 3.85 -1.83
N LEU A 74 -2.02 4.77 -0.97
CA LEU A 74 -1.39 5.01 0.32
C LEU A 74 -1.65 3.83 1.26
N LYS A 75 -0.58 3.17 1.69
CA LYS A 75 -0.60 2.07 2.67
C LYS A 75 0.20 2.47 3.91
N LYS A 76 -0.18 1.97 5.09
CA LYS A 76 0.62 2.08 6.33
C LYS A 76 2.01 1.46 6.09
N GLY A 77 2.04 0.21 5.61
CA GLY A 77 3.30 -0.50 5.37
C GLY A 77 4.17 -0.52 6.63
N SER A 78 5.42 -0.08 6.51
CA SER A 78 6.38 0.06 7.61
C SER A 78 6.32 1.40 8.36
N LEU A 79 5.36 2.28 8.05
CA LEU A 79 5.18 3.55 8.76
C LEU A 79 4.52 3.34 10.14
N SER A 80 4.81 4.24 11.08
CA SER A 80 3.97 4.36 12.27
C SER A 80 2.53 4.71 11.89
N LEU A 81 1.56 4.37 12.74
CA LEU A 81 0.17 4.69 12.49
C LEU A 81 -0.04 6.21 12.39
N ASN A 82 0.67 7.00 13.20
CA ASN A 82 0.64 8.46 13.18
C ASN A 82 1.19 9.03 11.85
N ASP A 83 2.37 8.59 11.40
CA ASP A 83 2.95 9.02 10.11
C ASP A 83 2.05 8.65 8.91
N TYR A 84 1.36 7.52 8.99
CA TYR A 84 0.37 7.11 8.00
C TYR A 84 -0.84 8.05 7.98
N LEU A 85 -1.48 8.29 9.13
CA LEU A 85 -2.64 9.19 9.25
C LEU A 85 -2.29 10.62 8.80
N LEU A 86 -1.11 11.12 9.18
CA LEU A 86 -0.60 12.43 8.75
C LEU A 86 -0.43 12.51 7.23
N LYS A 87 0.03 11.44 6.56
CA LYS A 87 0.11 11.37 5.08
C LYS A 87 -1.24 11.24 4.39
N VAL A 88 -2.21 10.57 5.02
CA VAL A 88 -3.61 10.56 4.54
C VAL A 88 -4.11 12.01 4.55
N LYS A 89 -4.08 12.65 5.72
CA LYS A 89 -4.55 14.02 5.94
C LYS A 89 -3.92 15.02 4.97
N GLN A 90 -2.59 15.02 4.84
CA GLN A 90 -1.90 15.86 3.84
C GLN A 90 -2.40 15.64 2.41
N THR A 91 -2.79 14.42 2.04
CA THR A 91 -3.30 14.12 0.69
C THR A 91 -4.77 14.54 0.54
N VAL A 92 -5.56 14.50 1.61
CA VAL A 92 -6.92 15.06 1.66
C VAL A 92 -6.89 16.59 1.61
N ASP A 93 -5.99 17.25 2.35
CA ASP A 93 -5.79 18.70 2.32
C ASP A 93 -5.36 19.17 0.92
N LEU A 94 -4.54 18.37 0.22
CA LEU A 94 -4.17 18.62 -1.19
C LEU A 94 -5.37 18.49 -2.15
N LEU A 95 -6.28 17.52 -1.94
CA LEU A 95 -7.53 17.42 -2.71
C LEU A 95 -8.43 18.64 -2.47
N ALA A 96 -8.60 19.06 -1.20
CA ALA A 96 -9.36 20.25 -0.85
C ALA A 96 -8.76 21.52 -1.49
N SER A 97 -7.42 21.63 -1.57
CA SER A 97 -6.73 22.76 -2.20
C SER A 97 -6.98 22.91 -3.71
N VAL A 98 -7.38 21.82 -4.39
CA VAL A 98 -7.77 21.83 -5.81
C VAL A 98 -9.29 21.79 -6.02
N GLY A 99 -10.07 22.03 -4.97
CA GLY A 99 -11.53 22.13 -5.01
C GLY A 99 -12.27 20.81 -4.78
N GLU A 100 -11.59 19.71 -4.43
CA GLU A 100 -12.22 18.44 -4.12
C GLU A 100 -12.22 18.17 -2.60
N VAL A 101 -13.34 18.52 -1.94
CA VAL A 101 -13.53 18.20 -0.52
C VAL A 101 -14.07 16.77 -0.38
N LEU A 102 -13.37 15.92 0.36
CA LEU A 102 -13.84 14.58 0.71
C LEU A 102 -14.83 14.64 1.88
N SER A 103 -15.85 13.76 1.85
CA SER A 103 -16.74 13.57 3.00
C SER A 103 -16.01 12.81 4.12
N ASP A 104 -16.40 13.02 5.38
CA ASP A 104 -15.82 12.30 6.52
C ASP A 104 -15.89 10.78 6.33
N ARG A 105 -17.01 10.27 5.80
CA ARG A 105 -17.18 8.84 5.51
C ARG A 105 -16.16 8.33 4.48
N ASP A 106 -15.94 9.09 3.40
CA ASP A 106 -15.02 8.68 2.33
C ASP A 106 -13.54 8.83 2.78
N HIS A 107 -13.25 9.81 3.65
CA HIS A 107 -11.95 9.96 4.31
C HIS A 107 -11.68 8.77 5.25
N VAL A 108 -12.64 8.41 6.12
CA VAL A 108 -12.55 7.23 7.01
C VAL A 108 -12.38 5.95 6.19
N ALA A 109 -13.13 5.77 5.10
CA ALA A 109 -12.96 4.64 4.20
C ALA A 109 -11.57 4.60 3.53
N ALA A 110 -10.98 5.75 3.19
CA ALA A 110 -9.62 5.84 2.65
C ALA A 110 -8.55 5.45 3.70
N ILE A 111 -8.73 5.85 4.97
CA ILE A 111 -7.87 5.42 6.09
C ILE A 111 -7.90 3.89 6.21
N PHE A 112 -9.09 3.28 6.29
CA PHE A 112 -9.20 1.83 6.44
C PHE A 112 -8.64 1.05 5.24
N LYS A 113 -8.84 1.54 4.01
CA LYS A 113 -8.30 0.91 2.80
C LYS A 113 -6.76 0.84 2.79
N GLY A 114 -6.06 1.68 3.56
CA GLY A 114 -4.60 1.69 3.64
C GLY A 114 -3.99 0.95 4.84
N LEU A 115 -4.79 0.52 5.80
CA LEU A 115 -4.32 -0.24 6.96
C LEU A 115 -4.07 -1.73 6.61
N PRO A 116 -3.20 -2.44 7.38
CA PRO A 116 -3.05 -3.89 7.26
C PRO A 116 -4.21 -4.63 7.93
N SER A 117 -4.35 -5.93 7.64
CA SER A 117 -5.49 -6.76 8.07
C SER A 117 -5.64 -6.92 9.59
N GLU A 118 -4.61 -6.60 10.37
CA GLU A 118 -4.67 -6.45 11.83
C GLU A 118 -5.78 -5.49 12.30
N TYR A 119 -6.16 -4.53 11.45
CA TYR A 119 -7.21 -3.54 11.71
C TYR A 119 -8.56 -3.88 11.05
N ASP A 120 -8.68 -4.99 10.30
CA ASP A 120 -9.91 -5.32 9.54
C ASP A 120 -11.13 -5.47 10.47
N THR A 121 -10.97 -6.15 11.61
CA THR A 121 -12.05 -6.28 12.62
C THR A 121 -12.53 -4.91 13.11
N PHE A 122 -11.61 -3.97 13.30
CA PHE A 122 -11.94 -2.60 13.71
C PHE A 122 -12.63 -1.84 12.55
N GLY A 123 -12.11 -1.94 11.33
CA GLY A 123 -12.69 -1.34 10.12
C GLY A 123 -14.08 -1.87 9.76
N ILE A 124 -14.36 -3.15 10.00
CA ILE A 124 -15.71 -3.71 9.86
C ILE A 124 -16.62 -3.11 10.94
N SER A 125 -16.18 -3.11 12.20
CA SER A 125 -16.97 -2.56 13.32
C SER A 125 -17.32 -1.08 13.15
N SER A 126 -16.41 -0.28 12.59
CA SER A 126 -16.64 1.13 12.33
C SER A 126 -17.58 1.38 11.15
N ASN A 127 -17.49 0.58 10.08
CA ASN A 127 -18.37 0.69 8.91
C ASN A 127 -19.78 0.12 9.14
N THR A 128 -19.97 -0.76 10.13
CA THR A 128 -21.30 -1.29 10.48
C THR A 128 -22.11 -0.39 11.43
N ARG A 129 -21.53 0.69 11.96
CA ARG A 129 -22.23 1.62 12.86
C ARG A 129 -23.14 2.57 12.06
N ILE A 130 -24.34 2.83 12.59
CA ILE A 130 -25.36 3.68 11.96
C ILE A 130 -24.98 5.17 12.00
N GLU A 131 -24.24 5.58 13.02
CA GLU A 131 -23.69 6.93 13.17
C GLU A 131 -22.30 6.98 12.51
N ASN A 132 -22.09 7.92 11.60
CA ASN A 132 -20.78 8.14 10.99
C ASN A 132 -19.81 8.70 12.04
N TYR A 133 -18.66 8.04 12.22
CA TYR A 133 -17.57 8.62 13.00
C TYR A 133 -16.98 9.83 12.28
N THR A 134 -16.62 10.85 13.06
CA THR A 134 -15.73 11.91 12.57
C THR A 134 -14.32 11.36 12.36
N VAL A 135 -13.54 12.02 11.49
CA VAL A 135 -12.14 11.64 11.22
C VAL A 135 -11.31 11.62 12.51
N GLY A 136 -11.48 12.62 13.38
CA GLY A 136 -10.74 12.72 14.65
C GLY A 136 -11.07 11.62 15.65
N GLU A 137 -12.31 11.11 15.68
CA GLU A 137 -12.66 9.95 16.51
C GLU A 137 -11.99 8.67 15.99
N ILE A 138 -11.94 8.45 14.68
CA ILE A 138 -11.23 7.31 14.08
C ILE A 138 -9.73 7.42 14.33
N GLU A 139 -9.11 8.59 14.15
CA GLU A 139 -7.70 8.81 14.48
C GLU A 139 -7.41 8.47 15.95
N ALA A 140 -8.23 8.95 16.89
CA ALA A 140 -8.07 8.68 18.32
C ALA A 140 -8.25 7.20 18.67
N LEU A 141 -9.26 6.52 18.12
CA LEU A 141 -9.50 5.10 18.36
C LEU A 141 -8.40 4.20 17.75
N LEU A 142 -7.92 4.53 16.55
CA LEU A 142 -6.80 3.86 15.90
C LEU A 142 -5.53 3.98 16.75
N LEU A 143 -5.16 5.18 17.19
CA LEU A 143 -4.02 5.40 18.09
C LEU A 143 -4.17 4.65 19.44
N ALA A 144 -5.38 4.59 20.00
CA ALA A 144 -5.64 3.82 21.22
C ALA A 144 -5.51 2.29 21.02
N SER A 145 -5.78 1.79 19.81
CA SER A 145 -5.64 0.37 19.45
C SER A 145 -4.20 -0.08 19.22
N GLU A 146 -3.29 0.81 18.80
CA GLU A 146 -1.89 0.49 18.50
C GLU A 146 -1.18 -0.15 19.72
N SER A 147 -1.42 0.39 20.92
CA SER A 147 -0.89 -0.17 22.19
C SER A 147 -1.45 -1.55 22.56
N ARG A 148 -2.51 -2.03 21.91
CA ARG A 148 -3.07 -3.38 22.10
C ARG A 148 -2.51 -4.36 21.06
N ILE A 149 -2.42 -3.95 19.80
CA ILE A 149 -1.89 -4.78 18.70
C ILE A 149 -0.41 -5.10 18.92
N GLU A 150 0.40 -4.13 19.36
CA GLU A 150 1.81 -4.38 19.71
C GLU A 150 2.03 -5.41 20.83
N LYS A 151 1.01 -5.68 21.66
CA LYS A 151 1.07 -6.68 22.73
C LYS A 151 0.70 -8.06 22.19
N SER A 152 -0.38 -8.17 21.42
CA SER A 152 -0.77 -9.45 20.80
C SER A 152 0.27 -9.98 19.82
N SER A 153 0.90 -9.11 19.01
CA SER A 153 1.94 -9.56 18.06
C SER A 153 3.20 -10.09 18.75
N LYS A 154 3.48 -9.66 20.00
CA LYS A 154 4.58 -10.21 20.81
C LYS A 154 4.22 -11.55 21.45
N GLU A 155 2.95 -11.78 21.82
CA GLU A 155 2.51 -13.04 22.43
C GLU A 155 2.55 -14.22 21.45
N ILE A 156 2.29 -13.99 20.16
CA ILE A 156 2.33 -15.04 19.11
C ILE A 156 3.76 -15.61 18.93
N ASP A 157 4.78 -14.78 19.09
CA ASP A 157 6.19 -15.19 18.92
C ASP A 157 6.67 -16.14 20.04
N TYR A 158 6.03 -16.08 21.22
CA TYR A 158 6.33 -16.97 22.35
C TYR A 158 5.61 -18.34 22.28
N SER A 159 4.56 -18.50 21.47
CA SER A 159 3.78 -19.76 21.42
C SER A 159 4.30 -20.79 20.41
N ALA A 160 5.35 -20.48 19.64
CA ALA A 160 5.87 -21.36 18.59
C ALA A 160 6.52 -22.68 19.08
N ASN A 161 6.72 -22.86 20.39
CA ASN A 161 7.40 -24.02 20.98
C ASN A 161 6.48 -24.97 21.78
N PHE A 162 5.16 -24.98 21.54
CA PHE A 162 4.29 -26.00 22.15
C PHE A 162 4.20 -27.26 21.28
N THR A 163 5.17 -28.18 21.46
CA THR A 163 5.09 -29.53 20.89
C THR A 163 4.00 -30.34 21.59
N THR A 164 2.84 -30.45 20.95
CA THR A 164 1.80 -31.42 21.33
C THR A 164 2.30 -32.83 21.03
N SER A 165 2.68 -33.61 22.06
CA SER A 165 2.85 -35.06 21.89
C SER A 165 1.48 -35.69 21.71
N GLU A 166 1.20 -36.18 20.51
CA GLU A 166 -0.09 -36.76 20.15
C GLU A 166 -0.30 -38.11 20.87
N PHE A 167 -1.54 -38.35 21.32
CA PHE A 167 -1.90 -39.45 22.21
C PHE A 167 -2.67 -40.52 21.42
N ASP A 168 -1.99 -41.61 21.02
CA ASP A 168 -2.57 -42.69 20.21
C ASP A 168 -3.60 -43.53 20.98
N PRO A 169 -4.89 -43.57 20.57
CA PRO A 169 -5.95 -44.25 21.32
C PRO A 169 -6.27 -45.66 20.77
N VAL A 170 -5.26 -46.46 20.38
CA VAL A 170 -5.47 -47.79 19.74
C VAL A 170 -4.60 -48.92 20.34
N ALA A 171 -4.38 -48.90 21.66
CA ALA A 171 -3.63 -49.95 22.38
C ALA A 171 -4.51 -50.83 23.31
N GLU A 172 -5.80 -50.56 23.44
CA GLU A 172 -6.68 -51.11 24.49
C GLU A 172 -7.64 -52.21 23.98
N ALA A 173 -7.12 -53.23 23.28
CA ALA A 173 -7.91 -54.39 22.83
C ALA A 173 -7.28 -55.76 23.14
N ASN A 174 -5.96 -55.85 23.32
CA ASN A 174 -5.23 -57.13 23.36
C ASN A 174 -4.93 -57.68 24.78
N LEU A 175 -5.35 -56.99 25.84
CA LEU A 175 -5.16 -57.43 27.23
C LEU A 175 -6.24 -58.39 27.76
N ALA A 176 -7.38 -58.52 27.06
CA ALA A 176 -8.54 -59.28 27.56
C ALA A 176 -8.42 -60.82 27.43
N PHE A 177 -7.57 -61.34 26.55
CA PHE A 177 -7.56 -62.77 26.20
C PHE A 177 -6.65 -63.69 27.06
N ARG A 178 -5.93 -63.16 28.06
CA ARG A 178 -5.00 -63.96 28.90
C ARG A 178 -5.56 -64.42 30.25
N ARG A 179 -6.88 -64.62 30.38
CA ARG A 179 -7.52 -65.01 31.66
C ARG A 179 -8.16 -66.41 31.73
N PHE A 180 -7.88 -67.35 30.82
CA PHE A 180 -8.31 -68.75 30.97
C PHE A 180 -7.31 -69.81 30.45
N ARG A 181 -6.28 -70.14 31.25
CA ARG A 181 -5.96 -71.56 31.54
C ARG A 181 -5.11 -71.73 32.81
N LYS A 182 -5.53 -72.68 33.64
CA LYS A 182 -4.83 -73.17 34.84
C LYS A 182 -3.74 -74.19 34.45
N GLN A 183 -2.87 -74.48 35.42
CA GLN A 183 -2.11 -75.75 35.59
C GLN A 183 -0.95 -76.01 34.61
N GLN A 184 0.20 -76.60 35.01
CA GLN A 184 0.78 -76.87 36.34
C GLN A 184 2.28 -77.27 36.16
N TYR A 185 3.06 -77.24 37.25
CA TYR A 185 4.43 -77.80 37.41
C TYR A 185 5.63 -77.11 36.74
N GLY A 186 6.68 -76.90 37.54
CA GLY A 186 8.06 -77.22 37.13
C GLY A 186 9.10 -76.10 37.12
N GLY A 187 10.06 -76.15 38.06
CA GLY A 187 11.49 -76.02 37.69
C GLY A 187 12.21 -74.67 37.82
N ARG A 188 12.92 -74.51 38.95
CA ARG A 188 14.32 -74.02 39.09
C ARG A 188 14.99 -73.18 37.97
N GLY A 189 15.54 -72.03 38.40
CA GLY A 189 16.79 -71.43 37.88
C GLY A 189 16.64 -70.60 36.58
N GLY A 190 17.52 -69.65 36.28
CA GLY A 190 18.65 -69.12 37.04
C GLY A 190 19.52 -68.19 36.18
N GLN A 191 20.07 -67.13 36.79
CA GLN A 191 21.20 -66.27 36.35
C GLN A 191 21.24 -65.65 34.94
N SER A 192 21.40 -64.32 34.96
CA SER A 192 22.16 -63.45 34.04
C SER A 192 23.10 -64.12 33.03
N LEU A 193 23.08 -63.66 31.78
CA LEU A 193 24.23 -62.95 31.17
C LEU A 193 23.90 -62.30 29.81
N SER A 194 24.61 -61.20 29.55
CA SER A 194 24.94 -60.54 28.26
C SER A 194 24.46 -61.17 26.94
N ASN A 195 23.80 -60.38 26.08
CA ASN A 195 24.56 -59.75 24.99
C ASN A 195 23.87 -58.56 24.32
N ASN A 196 24.68 -57.58 23.92
CA ASN A 196 24.24 -56.35 23.28
C ASN A 196 24.06 -56.57 21.77
N GLY A 197 22.88 -56.23 21.24
CA GLY A 197 22.54 -56.47 19.83
C GLY A 197 23.24 -55.49 18.90
N GLN A 198 23.90 -56.03 17.87
CA GLN A 198 24.32 -55.23 16.72
C GLN A 198 23.10 -54.65 16.01
N ASN A 199 23.21 -53.41 15.53
CA ASN A 199 22.58 -53.03 14.27
C ASN A 199 23.65 -52.42 13.37
N GLN A 200 23.91 -53.08 12.24
CA GLN A 200 24.88 -52.66 11.25
C GLN A 200 24.17 -51.78 10.22
N PHE A 201 24.69 -50.61 9.91
CA PHE A 201 24.67 -50.08 8.55
C PHE A 201 25.95 -49.29 8.26
N SER A 202 26.87 -49.96 7.59
CA SER A 202 28.06 -49.35 7.01
C SER A 202 27.71 -48.79 5.63
N ASN A 203 27.98 -47.52 5.37
CA ASN A 203 29.10 -47.23 4.47
C ASN A 203 29.60 -45.79 4.55
N ARG A 204 30.93 -45.67 4.46
CA ARG A 204 31.70 -44.43 4.57
C ARG A 204 32.81 -44.46 3.52
N SER A 205 32.90 -43.42 2.70
CA SER A 205 34.11 -42.90 2.02
C SER A 205 33.68 -41.63 1.27
N TYR A 206 34.45 -40.55 1.22
CA TYR A 206 35.91 -40.47 1.20
C TYR A 206 36.52 -39.52 2.25
N MET A 207 37.85 -39.55 2.35
CA MET A 207 38.72 -38.78 3.23
C MET A 207 39.60 -37.81 2.42
N ARG A 208 40.07 -36.73 3.08
CA ARG A 208 41.29 -35.92 2.77
C ARG A 208 41.26 -35.06 1.49
N THR A 209 41.99 -33.93 1.37
CA THR A 209 42.92 -33.21 2.30
C THR A 209 42.91 -31.69 2.04
N ASN A 210 43.55 -30.92 2.91
CA ASN A 210 43.68 -29.44 2.88
C ASN A 210 44.60 -28.87 1.76
N ASP A 211 44.60 -27.53 1.68
CA ASP A 211 45.60 -26.61 1.10
C ASP A 211 45.70 -26.62 -0.45
N THR A 212 45.84 -25.52 -1.20
CA THR A 212 46.44 -24.19 -0.92
C THR A 212 45.88 -23.14 -1.94
N ALA A 213 45.87 -21.83 -1.63
CA ALA A 213 45.64 -20.75 -2.62
C ALA A 213 46.95 -20.36 -3.34
N PRO A 214 46.98 -19.87 -4.61
CA PRO A 214 46.82 -18.41 -4.88
C PRO A 214 46.31 -17.93 -6.29
N ILE A 215 45.78 -16.69 -6.33
CA ILE A 215 45.87 -15.55 -7.31
C ILE A 215 45.91 -15.78 -8.86
N GLN A 216 45.25 -14.83 -9.59
CA GLN A 216 45.41 -14.33 -11.00
C GLN A 216 44.24 -14.73 -11.94
N ASN A 217 43.39 -13.86 -12.54
CA ASN A 217 43.43 -12.49 -13.16
C ASN A 217 43.49 -12.54 -14.72
N PHE A 218 43.04 -11.45 -15.40
CA PHE A 218 42.76 -11.26 -16.85
C PHE A 218 41.45 -11.95 -17.35
N GLY A 219 40.67 -11.47 -18.32
CA GLY A 219 40.62 -10.22 -19.14
C GLY A 219 39.80 -10.45 -20.45
N GLY A 220 39.18 -9.49 -21.16
CA GLY A 220 38.94 -8.05 -20.94
C GLY A 220 38.51 -7.29 -22.23
N GLY A 221 37.33 -6.62 -22.25
CA GLY A 221 36.78 -5.86 -23.41
C GLY A 221 35.24 -5.68 -23.28
N ARG A 222 34.63 -4.48 -23.39
CA ARG A 222 34.49 -3.50 -24.50
C ARG A 222 33.52 -3.93 -25.62
N GLY A 223 32.43 -3.17 -25.81
CA GLY A 223 31.54 -3.26 -26.98
C GLY A 223 30.25 -2.42 -26.88
N ASN A 224 30.26 -1.19 -27.41
CA ASN A 224 29.03 -0.50 -27.85
C ASN A 224 28.49 -1.18 -29.12
N PHE A 225 27.21 -0.98 -29.48
CA PHE A 225 26.81 -0.37 -30.77
C PHE A 225 25.31 -0.05 -30.85
N PHE A 226 24.99 0.96 -31.68
CA PHE A 226 23.66 1.46 -32.04
C PHE A 226 23.19 0.89 -33.41
N HIS A 227 21.93 1.20 -33.78
CA HIS A 227 21.23 0.90 -35.05
C HIS A 227 20.76 -0.57 -35.20
N LYS A 228 19.60 -0.85 -35.79
CA LYS A 228 18.69 0.00 -36.60
C LYS A 228 17.31 0.14 -35.96
#